data_AF-A0A819LXW4-F1
#
_entry.id   AF-A0A819LXW4-F1
#
_cell.length_a   1.000
_cell.length_b   1.000
_cell.length_c   1.000
_cell.angle_alpha   90.00
_cell.angle_beta   90.00
_cell.angle_gamma   90.00
#
_symmetry.space_group_name_H-M   'P 1'
#
loop_
_entity.id
_entity.type
_entity.pdbx_description
1 polymer ?
#
loop_
_entity_poly.entity_id
_entity_poly.type
_entity_poly.pdbx_seq_one_letter_code
_entity_poly.pdbx_strand_id
1 'polypeptide(L)'
;KYEKTPDIEHGDVVFYRFQQKIRYAPDQIIRYDWSGNPLILTKLDANTLSTIQKCRYCQSSCVFEFQVMPALVNFLKIDNQIGLEFGTVFVYTCSSNCWNDNNDLYRFENVFVQADPDQNLFD
;
A
#
# COMPACT_ATOMS: atom_id res chain seq x y z
N LYS A 1 -1.49 -28.35 -27.94
CA LYS A 1 -1.28 -26.97 -28.43
C LYS A 1 -1.20 -26.09 -27.19
N TYR A 2 0.00 -25.72 -26.77
CA TYR A 2 0.17 -24.73 -25.69
C TYR A 2 -0.12 -23.37 -26.33
N GLU A 3 -1.18 -22.70 -25.87
CA GLU A 3 -1.42 -21.32 -26.26
C GLU A 3 -0.24 -20.49 -25.77
N LYS A 4 0.43 -19.83 -26.70
CA LYS A 4 1.43 -18.82 -26.38
C LYS A 4 0.71 -17.76 -25.57
N THR A 5 1.03 -17.65 -24.29
CA THR A 5 0.64 -16.49 -23.49
C THR A 5 1.12 -15.26 -24.24
N PRO A 6 0.20 -14.35 -24.65
CA PRO A 6 0.60 -13.08 -25.25
C PRO A 6 1.51 -12.37 -24.26
N ASP A 7 2.45 -11.56 -24.76
CA ASP A 7 3.42 -10.83 -23.95
C ASP A 7 2.72 -10.19 -22.74
N ILE A 8 2.85 -10.85 -21.58
CA ILE A 8 2.21 -10.43 -20.34
C ILE A 8 2.92 -9.14 -19.96
N GLU A 9 2.19 -8.01 -19.99
CA GLU A 9 2.78 -6.74 -19.59
C GLU A 9 3.29 -6.88 -18.15
N HIS A 10 4.40 -6.23 -17.83
CA HIS A 10 5.04 -6.40 -16.52
C HIS A 10 4.10 -6.02 -15.36
N GLY A 11 3.06 -5.21 -15.60
CA GLY A 11 1.99 -4.91 -14.64
C GLY A 11 1.17 -6.14 -14.27
N ASP A 12 0.78 -6.96 -15.25
CA ASP A 12 -0.03 -8.16 -15.07
C ASP A 12 0.66 -9.19 -14.18
N VAL A 13 1.99 -9.35 -14.29
CA VAL A 13 2.74 -10.30 -13.45
C VAL A 13 2.74 -9.86 -11.98
N VAL A 14 2.90 -8.55 -11.72
CA VAL A 14 2.92 -8.01 -10.35
C VAL A 14 1.52 -8.11 -9.74
N PHE A 15 0.50 -7.69 -10.49
CA PHE A 15 -0.89 -7.80 -10.08
C PHE A 15 -1.33 -9.24 -9.85
N TYR A 16 -0.96 -10.16 -10.74
CA TYR A 16 -1.22 -11.59 -10.57
C TYR A 16 -0.63 -12.12 -9.26
N ARG A 17 0.62 -11.77 -8.92
CA ARG A 17 1.24 -12.17 -7.64
C ARG A 17 0.50 -11.61 -6.43
N PHE A 18 0.03 -10.38 -6.52
CA PHE A 18 -0.83 -9.76 -5.50
C PHE A 18 -2.11 -10.58 -5.30
N GLN A 19 -2.85 -10.87 -6.38
CA GLN A 19 -4.07 -11.70 -6.33
C GLN A 19 -3.80 -13.10 -5.76
N GLN A 20 -2.72 -13.77 -6.19
CA GLN A 20 -2.34 -15.09 -5.68
C GLN A 20 -2.04 -15.08 -4.18
N LYS A 21 -1.59 -13.96 -3.62
CA LYS A 21 -1.33 -13.83 -2.18
C LYS A 21 -2.62 -13.57 -1.40
N ILE A 22 -3.51 -12.71 -1.92
CA ILE A 22 -4.74 -12.32 -1.24
C ILE A 22 -5.78 -13.44 -1.23
N ARG A 23 -5.80 -14.32 -2.23
CA ARG A 23 -6.77 -15.44 -2.28
C ARG A 23 -6.77 -16.34 -1.03
N TYR A 24 -5.68 -16.37 -0.26
CA TYR A 24 -5.59 -17.16 0.97
C TYR A 24 -6.37 -16.54 2.14
N ALA A 25 -6.60 -15.22 2.11
CA ALA A 25 -7.33 -14.47 3.13
C ALA A 25 -7.98 -13.23 2.48
N PRO A 26 -9.06 -13.41 1.68
CA PRO A 26 -9.65 -12.33 0.89
C PRO A 26 -10.24 -11.20 1.74
N ASP A 27 -10.70 -11.50 2.96
CA ASP A 27 -11.26 -10.52 3.90
C ASP A 27 -10.19 -9.81 4.74
N GLN A 28 -8.90 -10.06 4.48
CA GLN A 28 -7.81 -9.39 5.19
C GLN A 28 -7.86 -7.89 4.89
N ILE A 29 -8.01 -7.07 5.93
CA ILE A 29 -8.04 -5.59 5.81
C ILE A 29 -6.70 -4.92 6.13
N ILE A 30 -5.83 -5.59 6.87
CA ILE A 30 -4.50 -5.10 7.27
C ILE A 30 -3.48 -6.22 7.12
N ARG A 31 -2.31 -5.90 6.56
CA ARG A 31 -1.11 -6.74 6.59
C ARG A 31 0.03 -5.97 7.27
N TYR A 32 0.42 -6.44 8.44
CA TYR A 32 1.53 -5.90 9.23
C TYR A 32 2.82 -6.65 8.92
N ASP A 33 3.93 -5.94 8.69
CA ASP A 33 5.25 -6.53 8.41
C ASP A 33 6.35 -5.47 8.60
N TRP A 34 6.65 -5.13 9.86
CA TRP A 34 7.59 -4.07 10.20
C TRP A 34 8.98 -4.28 9.58
N SER A 35 9.51 -3.24 8.92
CA SER A 35 10.73 -3.27 8.12
C SER A 35 10.75 -4.36 7.04
N GLY A 36 9.59 -4.91 6.70
CA GLY A 36 9.40 -5.92 5.67
C GLY A 36 9.14 -5.32 4.29
N ASN A 37 8.49 -6.09 3.44
CA ASN A 37 8.21 -5.68 2.06
C ASN A 37 6.70 -5.51 1.85
N PRO A 38 6.24 -4.40 1.23
CA PRO A 38 4.84 -4.24 0.86
C PRO A 38 4.46 -5.24 -0.25
N LEU A 39 3.22 -5.73 -0.20
CA LEU A 39 2.62 -6.47 -1.30
C LEU A 39 2.05 -5.44 -2.30
N ILE A 40 2.79 -5.22 -3.38
CA ILE A 40 2.51 -4.20 -4.39
C ILE A 40 1.54 -4.68 -5.49
N LEU A 41 0.71 -3.77 -5.98
CA LEU A 41 -0.16 -3.93 -7.16
C LEU A 41 0.60 -3.64 -8.45
N THR A 42 1.35 -2.54 -8.45
CA THR A 42 2.15 -2.06 -9.59
C THR A 42 3.57 -1.72 -9.13
N LYS A 43 4.51 -1.54 -10.07
CA LYS A 43 5.88 -1.15 -9.72
C LYS A 43 5.87 0.23 -9.06
N LEU A 44 6.56 0.35 -7.92
CA LEU A 44 6.79 1.64 -7.26
C LEU A 44 7.82 2.43 -8.07
N ASP A 45 7.51 3.69 -8.34
CA ASP A 45 8.47 4.59 -8.96
C ASP A 45 9.58 4.99 -7.96
N ALA A 46 10.77 5.28 -8.47
CA ALA A 46 11.93 5.60 -7.64
C ALA A 46 11.80 6.94 -6.89
N ASN A 47 10.99 7.87 -7.39
CA ASN A 47 10.81 9.21 -6.79
C ASN A 47 9.89 9.14 -5.56
N THR A 48 8.87 8.29 -5.62
CA THR A 48 8.00 7.94 -4.51
C THR A 48 8.82 7.32 -3.39
N LEU A 49 9.68 6.34 -3.72
CA LEU A 49 10.53 5.68 -2.74
C LEU A 49 11.53 6.63 -2.07
N SER A 50 12.07 7.61 -2.80
CA SER A 50 13.03 8.58 -2.25
C SER A 50 12.39 9.55 -1.25
N THR A 51 11.13 9.94 -1.48
CA THR A 51 10.37 10.82 -0.57
C THR A 51 10.17 10.18 0.81
N ILE A 52 10.05 8.86 0.85
CA ILE A 52 9.75 8.09 2.06
C ILE A 52 11.00 7.82 2.91
N GLN A 53 12.21 8.14 2.43
CA GLN A 53 13.44 7.64 3.07
C GLN A 53 13.74 8.22 4.45
N LYS A 54 13.18 9.39 4.82
CA LYS A 54 13.51 10.05 6.09
C LYS A 54 12.30 10.49 6.89
N CYS A 55 12.41 10.31 8.20
CA CYS A 55 11.48 10.84 9.18
C CYS A 55 11.58 12.37 9.20
N ARG A 56 10.45 13.04 8.98
CA ARG A 56 10.37 14.51 9.01
C ARG A 56 10.69 15.13 10.38
N TYR A 57 10.66 14.34 11.46
CA TYR A 57 10.85 14.80 12.83
C TYR A 57 12.30 14.65 13.32
N CYS A 58 12.89 13.46 13.20
CA CYS A 58 14.25 13.18 13.71
C CYS A 58 15.28 12.86 12.63
N GLN A 59 14.89 12.89 11.34
CA GLN A 59 15.76 12.60 10.19
C GLN A 59 16.31 11.17 10.11
N SER A 60 15.92 10.27 11.02
CA SER A 60 16.19 8.82 10.90
C SER A 60 15.45 8.22 9.71
N SER A 61 15.82 7.02 9.27
CA SER A 61 15.13 6.38 8.15
C SER A 61 13.67 6.05 8.49
N CYS A 62 12.79 6.11 7.49
CA CYS A 62 11.48 5.45 7.62
C CYS A 62 11.51 4.06 6.98
N VAL A 63 10.75 3.15 7.59
CA VAL A 63 10.62 1.75 7.16
C VAL A 63 9.15 1.41 6.98
N PHE A 64 8.86 0.38 6.18
CA PHE A 64 7.50 -0.12 6.04
C PHE A 64 6.99 -0.63 7.39
N GLU A 65 5.77 -0.26 7.79
CA GLU A 65 5.15 -0.72 9.03
C GLU A 65 4.05 -1.74 8.72
N PHE A 66 3.06 -1.29 7.94
CA PHE A 66 1.93 -2.11 7.50
C PHE A 66 1.30 -1.57 6.23
N GLN A 67 0.42 -2.37 5.64
CA GLN A 67 -0.45 -1.97 4.55
C GLN A 67 -1.91 -2.21 4.87
N VAL A 68 -2.76 -1.32 4.37
CA VAL A 68 -4.22 -1.47 4.33
C VAL A 68 -4.60 -2.11 3.00
N MET A 69 -5.43 -3.13 3.08
CA MET A 69 -5.86 -3.94 1.95
C MET A 69 -7.17 -3.41 1.37
N PRO A 70 -7.44 -3.66 0.08
CA PRO A 70 -8.64 -3.12 -0.59
C PRO A 70 -9.94 -3.66 0.01
N ALA A 71 -9.91 -4.85 0.62
CA ALA A 71 -11.05 -5.44 1.31
C ALA A 71 -11.65 -4.53 2.40
N LEU A 72 -10.85 -3.61 2.98
CA LEU A 72 -11.34 -2.65 3.98
C LEU A 72 -12.54 -1.84 3.46
N VAL A 73 -12.54 -1.45 2.19
CA VAL A 73 -13.62 -0.65 1.59
C VAL A 73 -14.99 -1.31 1.80
N ASN A 74 -15.06 -2.64 1.73
CA ASN A 74 -16.30 -3.40 1.92
C ASN A 74 -16.85 -3.35 3.36
N PHE A 75 -16.01 -3.02 4.34
CA PHE A 75 -16.39 -2.94 5.76
C PHE A 75 -16.70 -1.52 6.21
N LEU A 76 -16.31 -0.51 5.42
CA LEU A 76 -16.55 0.89 5.75
C LEU A 76 -17.98 1.27 5.37
N LYS A 77 -18.74 1.79 6.35
CA LYS A 77 -20.06 2.37 6.11
C LYS A 77 -19.89 3.84 5.71
N ILE A 78 -19.47 4.04 4.47
CA ILE A 78 -19.23 5.38 3.93
C ILE A 78 -20.56 5.89 3.37
N ASP A 79 -20.85 7.17 3.60
CA ASP A 79 -21.97 7.82 2.92
C ASP A 79 -21.72 7.73 1.40
N ASN A 80 -22.70 7.24 0.64
CA ASN A 80 -22.59 6.91 -0.79
C ASN A 80 -22.18 8.11 -1.67
N GLN A 81 -22.07 9.31 -1.11
CA GLN A 81 -21.58 10.52 -1.78
C GLN A 81 -20.05 10.55 -1.91
N ILE A 82 -19.32 9.74 -1.14
CA ILE A 82 -17.86 9.66 -1.16
C ILE A 82 -17.49 8.29 -1.74
N GLY A 83 -17.31 8.21 -3.07
CA GLY A 83 -16.82 7.00 -3.74
C GLY A 83 -15.39 6.69 -3.33
N LEU A 84 -15.20 6.02 -2.19
CA LEU A 84 -13.87 5.62 -1.72
C LEU A 84 -13.41 4.36 -2.45
N GLU A 85 -12.39 4.52 -3.29
CA GLU A 85 -11.74 3.42 -3.99
C GLU A 85 -10.22 3.53 -3.82
N PHE A 86 -9.59 2.42 -3.47
CA PHE A 86 -8.14 2.29 -3.45
C PHE A 86 -7.75 0.81 -3.63
N GLY A 87 -6.61 0.57 -4.27
CA GLY A 87 -6.07 -0.77 -4.42
C GLY A 87 -5.32 -1.22 -3.17
N THR A 88 -4.36 -0.44 -2.67
CA THR A 88 -3.73 -0.70 -1.35
C THR A 88 -3.05 0.57 -0.84
N VAL A 89 -2.94 0.69 0.49
CA VAL A 89 -2.27 1.81 1.15
C VAL A 89 -1.08 1.29 1.93
N PHE A 90 0.11 1.81 1.68
CA PHE A 90 1.33 1.50 2.43
C PHE A 90 1.60 2.59 3.47
N VAL A 91 1.94 2.18 4.68
CA VAL A 91 2.29 3.07 5.78
C VAL A 91 3.75 2.85 6.15
N TYR A 92 4.50 3.94 6.22
CA TYR A 92 5.90 3.97 6.58
C TYR A 92 6.12 4.86 7.81
N THR A 93 6.86 4.33 8.77
CA THR A 93 7.06 4.93 10.09
C THR A 93 8.52 5.14 10.40
N CYS A 94 8.82 5.98 11.39
CA CYS A 94 10.19 6.22 11.84
C CYS A 94 10.81 4.98 12.49
N SER A 95 11.95 4.53 11.96
CA SER A 95 12.71 3.39 12.50
C SER A 95 13.23 3.64 13.94
N SER A 96 13.48 4.89 14.30
CA SER A 96 13.95 5.27 15.64
C SER A 96 12.82 5.51 16.63
N ASN A 97 11.56 5.28 16.25
CA ASN A 97 10.37 5.51 17.07
C ASN A 97 10.44 6.84 17.87
N CYS A 98 10.73 7.93 17.17
CA CYS A 98 11.18 9.17 17.80
C CYS A 98 10.10 9.97 18.56
N TRP A 99 9.01 9.34 18.99
CA TRP A 99 7.93 9.91 19.80
C TRP A 99 8.43 10.49 21.13
N ASN A 100 7.79 11.58 21.59
CA ASN A 100 8.09 12.26 22.84
C ASN A 100 6.79 12.63 23.56
N ASP A 101 6.47 11.91 24.64
CA ASP A 101 5.24 12.09 25.44
C ASP A 101 5.03 13.49 25.99
N ASN A 102 6.08 14.30 26.13
CA ASN A 102 5.96 15.65 26.69
C ASN A 102 5.51 16.68 25.66
N ASN A 103 5.80 16.44 24.38
CA ASN A 103 5.63 17.45 23.31
C ASN A 103 4.78 16.96 22.13
N ASP A 104 4.52 15.66 22.02
CA ASP A 104 3.76 15.09 20.91
C ASP A 104 2.33 14.74 21.33
N LEU A 105 1.36 15.27 20.58
CA LEU A 105 -0.03 14.81 20.62
C LEU A 105 -0.33 13.81 19.52
N TYR A 106 0.28 14.01 18.34
CA TYR A 106 0.21 13.12 17.20
C TYR A 106 1.37 13.42 16.23
N ARG A 107 1.66 12.48 15.34
CA ARG A 107 2.64 12.66 14.26
C ARG A 107 2.07 12.16 12.94
N PHE A 108 2.49 12.80 11.86
CA PHE A 108 2.14 12.39 10.51
C PHE A 108 3.15 11.38 9.99
N GLU A 109 2.64 10.21 9.65
CA GLU A 109 3.42 9.15 8.99
C GLU A 109 3.41 9.31 7.47
N ASN A 110 4.35 8.65 6.80
CA ASN A 110 4.42 8.68 5.35
C ASN A 110 3.51 7.58 4.78
N VAL A 111 2.63 7.97 3.86
CA VAL A 111 1.62 7.09 3.28
C VAL A 111 1.73 7.11 1.76
N PHE A 112 1.61 5.93 1.14
CA PHE A 112 1.53 5.79 -0.31
C PHE A 112 0.32 4.96 -0.71
N VAL A 113 -0.42 5.39 -1.73
CA VAL A 113 -1.62 4.71 -2.22
C VAL A 113 -1.39 4.22 -3.63
N GLN A 114 -1.65 2.93 -3.86
CA GLN A 114 -1.83 2.40 -5.21
C GLN A 114 -3.32 2.36 -5.51
N ALA A 115 -3.72 3.01 -6.60
CA ALA A 115 -5.08 2.94 -7.12
C ALA A 115 -5.40 1.50 -7.59
N ASP A 116 -6.69 1.21 -7.72
CA ASP A 116 -7.12 -0.03 -8.35
C ASP A 116 -6.72 0.01 -9.84
N PRO A 117 -5.95 -0.96 -10.36
CA PRO A 117 -5.58 -0.98 -11.78
C PRO A 117 -6.78 -1.02 -12.73
N ASP A 118 -7.93 -1.54 -12.28
CA ASP A 118 -9.15 -1.63 -13.09
C ASP A 118 -9.92 -0.30 -13.14
N GLN A 119 -9.52 0.72 -12.37
CA GLN A 119 -10.22 2.01 -12.31
C GLN A 119 -10.29 2.72 -13.67
N ASN A 120 -9.28 2.54 -14.53
CA ASN A 120 -9.24 3.15 -15.87
C ASN A 120 -10.05 2.36 -16.93
N LEU A 121 -10.62 1.20 -16.59
CA LEU A 121 -11.38 0.36 -17.54
C LEU A 121 -12.86 0.76 -17.63
N PHE A 122 -13.34 1.62 -16.72
CA PHE A 122 -14.74 2.02 -16.61
C PHE A 122 -14.99 3.51 -16.90
N ASP A 123 -13.96 4.24 -17.36
CA ASP A 123 -14.03 5.64 -17.81
C ASP A 123 -14.22 5.76 -19.34
#